data_AF-A0A915Z900-F1
#
_entry.id   AF-A0A915Z900-F1
#
_cell.length_a   1.000
_cell.length_b   1.000
_cell.length_c   1.000
_cell.angle_alpha   90.00
_cell.angle_beta   90.00
_cell.angle_gamma   90.00
#
_symmetry.space_group_name_H-M   'P 1'
#
loop_
_entity.id
_entity.type
_entity.pdbx_description
1 polymer ?
#
loop_
_entity_poly.entity_id
_entity_poly.type
_entity_poly.pdbx_seq_one_letter_code
_entity_poly.pdbx_strand_id
1 'polypeptide(L)'
;MCNNIFCGYLTFILGIIRLGFLDSVLSRALLRGFISAVAIIIMIEQLLVMFKLSETAAKDGIGHASSSFRTLDCFEAAVLISVIGFVETIVVTKTYATKHNYAASTKLPISWFQDSIIRAINASLVLLYLLFLLGAFYCLPKPVLAAIVTVAAISLLDKFPHDLYFMHKIKAWKDFALLFSTFFSTIFISIEYGTLISIALSLMLAV
;
A
#
# COMPACT_ATOMS: atom_id res chain seq x y z
N MET A 1 17.49 -10.55 2.60
CA MET A 1 18.23 -9.81 1.54
C MET A 1 17.93 -10.33 0.14
N CYS A 2 18.01 -11.64 -0.12
CA CYS A 2 17.71 -12.22 -1.45
C CYS A 2 16.33 -11.79 -2.00
N ASN A 3 15.30 -11.78 -1.15
CA ASN A 3 13.93 -11.42 -1.55
C ASN A 3 13.80 -10.00 -2.08
N ASN A 4 14.56 -9.01 -1.56
CA ASN A 4 14.41 -7.61 -1.99
C ASN A 4 15.00 -7.39 -3.39
N ILE A 5 16.14 -8.02 -3.69
CA ILE A 5 16.77 -7.94 -5.02
C ILE A 5 15.88 -8.66 -6.04
N PHE A 6 15.33 -9.82 -5.68
CA PHE A 6 14.42 -10.56 -6.54
C PHE A 6 13.10 -9.81 -6.77
N CYS A 7 12.47 -9.25 -5.73
CA CYS A 7 11.30 -8.36 -5.87
C CYS A 7 11.58 -7.18 -6.80
N GLY A 8 12.76 -6.53 -6.65
CA GLY A 8 13.15 -5.40 -7.50
C GLY A 8 13.28 -5.79 -8.97
N TYR A 9 13.94 -6.91 -9.24
CA TYR A 9 14.07 -7.46 -10.58
C TYR A 9 12.71 -7.83 -11.19
N LEU A 10 11.82 -8.47 -10.41
CA LEU A 10 10.50 -8.87 -10.87
C LEU A 10 9.59 -7.66 -11.12
N THR A 11 9.63 -6.65 -10.25
CA THR A 11 8.92 -5.37 -10.44
C THR A 11 9.43 -4.64 -11.69
N PHE A 12 10.73 -4.70 -11.95
CA PHE A 12 11.33 -4.11 -13.15
C PHE A 12 10.87 -4.83 -14.42
N ILE A 13 10.83 -6.17 -14.42
CA ILE A 13 10.28 -6.96 -15.53
C ILE A 13 8.80 -6.63 -15.75
N LEU A 14 7.98 -6.65 -14.69
CA LEU A 14 6.56 -6.28 -14.77
C LEU A 14 6.37 -4.85 -15.28
N GLY A 15 7.31 -3.94 -15.00
CA GLY A 15 7.30 -2.57 -15.54
C GLY A 15 7.64 -2.50 -17.03
N ILE A 16 8.58 -3.33 -17.53
CA ILE A 16 8.93 -3.41 -18.95
C ILE A 16 7.81 -4.05 -19.77
N ILE A 17 7.18 -5.10 -19.22
CA ILE A 17 5.97 -5.70 -19.77
C ILE A 17 4.86 -4.67 -19.59
N ARG A 18 4.76 -3.73 -20.54
CA ARG A 18 3.84 -2.59 -20.58
C ARG A 18 2.37 -3.05 -20.56
N LEU A 19 1.90 -3.55 -19.42
CA LEU A 19 0.55 -4.06 -19.18
C LEU A 19 -0.40 -2.88 -18.98
N GLY A 20 -0.59 -2.08 -20.04
CA GLY A 20 -1.67 -1.09 -20.09
C GLY A 20 -3.05 -1.71 -19.91
N PHE A 21 -3.18 -3.03 -20.11
CA PHE A 21 -4.40 -3.80 -19.84
C PHE A 21 -4.75 -3.89 -18.35
N LEU A 22 -3.77 -4.01 -17.44
CA LEU A 22 -4.07 -4.05 -16.00
C LEU A 22 -4.70 -2.74 -15.52
N ASP A 23 -4.38 -1.64 -16.20
CA ASP A 23 -4.86 -0.32 -15.87
C ASP A 23 -6.33 -0.08 -16.25
N SER A 24 -6.86 -0.83 -17.23
CA SER A 24 -8.29 -0.89 -17.53
C SER A 24 -9.04 -1.88 -16.63
N VAL A 25 -8.33 -2.88 -16.11
CA VAL A 25 -8.91 -3.95 -15.29
C VAL A 25 -9.01 -3.55 -13.82
N LEU A 26 -8.03 -2.79 -13.28
CA LEU A 26 -8.07 -2.34 -11.91
C LEU A 26 -9.10 -1.23 -11.74
N SER A 27 -10.27 -1.58 -11.21
CA SER A 27 -11.28 -0.59 -10.84
C SER A 27 -10.76 0.31 -9.72
N ARG A 28 -11.12 1.59 -9.77
CA ARG A 28 -10.85 2.56 -8.68
C ARG A 28 -11.44 2.08 -7.35
N ALA A 29 -12.53 1.31 -7.40
CA ALA A 29 -13.20 0.76 -6.23
C ALA A 29 -12.34 -0.27 -5.49
N LEU A 30 -11.64 -1.14 -6.22
CA LEU A 30 -10.71 -2.13 -5.65
C LEU A 30 -9.61 -1.43 -4.85
N LEU A 31 -8.99 -0.42 -5.45
CA LEU A 31 -7.87 0.30 -4.86
C LEU A 31 -8.27 1.05 -3.57
N ARG A 32 -9.46 1.65 -3.59
CA ARG A 32 -10.03 2.32 -2.40
C ARG A 32 -10.34 1.33 -1.30
N GLY A 33 -10.94 0.18 -1.64
CA GLY A 33 -11.18 -0.92 -0.69
C GLY A 33 -9.89 -1.42 -0.06
N PHE A 34 -8.85 -1.65 -0.85
CA PHE A 34 -7.56 -2.12 -0.38
C PHE A 34 -6.88 -1.10 0.57
N ILE A 35 -6.75 0.16 0.16
CA ILE A 35 -6.11 1.20 0.97
C ILE A 35 -6.85 1.39 2.30
N SER A 36 -8.18 1.31 2.30
CA SER A 36 -8.98 1.42 3.54
C SER A 36 -8.82 0.23 4.48
N ALA A 37 -8.70 -1.00 3.96
CA ALA A 37 -8.42 -2.17 4.76
C ALA A 37 -7.02 -2.09 5.38
N VAL A 38 -6.01 -1.75 4.58
CA VAL A 38 -4.63 -1.56 5.05
C VAL A 38 -4.55 -0.48 6.13
N ALA A 39 -5.26 0.65 5.98
CA ALA A 39 -5.28 1.70 6.99
C ALA A 39 -5.83 1.21 8.34
N ILE A 40 -6.87 0.37 8.34
CA ILE A 40 -7.45 -0.20 9.57
C ILE A 40 -6.51 -1.23 10.20
N ILE A 41 -5.90 -2.10 9.39
CA ILE A 41 -4.91 -3.08 9.86
C ILE A 41 -3.75 -2.35 10.54
N ILE A 42 -3.18 -1.34 9.88
CA ILE A 42 -2.12 -0.51 10.45
C ILE A 42 -2.58 0.13 11.77
N MET A 43 -3.79 0.67 11.83
CA MET A 43 -4.32 1.30 13.04
C MET A 43 -4.41 0.31 14.21
N ILE A 44 -4.88 -0.92 13.96
CA ILE A 44 -4.93 -1.98 14.97
C ILE A 44 -3.53 -2.37 15.43
N GLU A 45 -2.59 -2.54 14.49
CA GLU A 45 -1.19 -2.89 14.79
C GLU A 45 -0.50 -1.82 15.63
N GLN A 46 -0.62 -0.54 15.26
CA GLN A 46 -0.01 0.55 16.01
C GLN A 46 -0.64 0.70 17.40
N LEU A 47 -1.92 0.41 17.56
CA LEU A 47 -2.60 0.41 18.86
C LEU A 47 -1.99 -0.62 19.82
N LEU A 48 -1.66 -1.82 19.32
CA LEU A 48 -0.99 -2.87 20.12
C LEU A 48 0.43 -2.44 20.54
N VAL A 49 1.15 -1.72 19.68
CA VAL A 49 2.48 -1.16 20.01
C VAL A 49 2.37 -0.08 21.09
N MET A 50 1.33 0.78 21.04
CA MET A 50 1.10 1.84 22.04
C MET A 50 0.73 1.30 23.42
N PHE A 51 -0.11 0.26 23.49
CA PHE A 51 -0.51 -0.35 24.76
C PHE A 51 0.55 -1.25 25.40
N LYS A 52 1.71 -1.44 24.73
CA LYS A 52 2.83 -2.26 25.23
C LYS A 52 2.43 -3.71 25.59
N LEU A 53 1.27 -4.16 25.09
CA LEU A 53 0.74 -5.52 25.23
C LEU A 53 1.66 -6.55 24.58
N SER A 54 2.44 -6.15 23.56
CA SER A 54 3.48 -6.97 22.95
C SER A 54 4.60 -7.39 23.92
N GLU A 55 4.96 -6.54 24.88
CA GLU A 55 6.02 -6.83 25.86
C GLU A 55 5.50 -7.61 27.07
N THR A 56 4.21 -7.47 27.38
CA THR A 56 3.53 -8.19 28.47
C THR A 56 3.16 -9.62 28.03
N ALA A 57 2.71 -9.81 26.78
CA ALA A 57 2.48 -11.14 26.18
C ALA A 57 3.77 -11.98 26.04
N ALA A 58 4.93 -11.33 25.89
CA ALA A 58 6.23 -12.01 25.88
C ALA A 58 6.64 -12.55 27.27
N LYS A 59 6.10 -11.98 28.36
CA LYS A 59 6.34 -12.45 29.73
C LYS A 59 5.42 -13.60 30.14
N ASP A 60 4.21 -13.66 29.59
CA ASP A 60 3.23 -14.72 29.85
C ASP A 60 3.44 -16.00 29.01
N GLY A 61 4.56 -16.13 28.28
CA GLY A 61 4.85 -17.31 27.46
C GLY A 61 3.97 -17.45 26.22
N ILE A 62 3.01 -16.54 26.01
CA ILE A 62 2.26 -16.36 24.77
C ILE A 62 3.12 -15.51 23.80
N GLY A 63 4.39 -15.89 23.68
CA GLY A 63 5.23 -15.44 22.60
C GLY A 63 4.60 -15.92 21.30
N HIS A 64 4.53 -15.02 20.30
CA HIS A 64 3.89 -15.30 19.02
C HIS A 64 4.59 -16.48 18.32
N ALA A 65 4.13 -17.70 18.62
CA ALA A 65 4.28 -18.90 17.81
C ALA A 65 3.39 -18.83 16.54
N SER A 66 3.10 -17.61 16.06
CA SER A 66 2.66 -17.36 14.68
C SER A 66 3.89 -17.18 13.79
N SER A 67 4.88 -18.05 14.00
CA SER A 67 5.86 -18.45 13.00
C SER A 67 5.25 -19.34 11.90
N SER A 68 3.93 -19.30 11.70
CA SER A 68 3.22 -20.10 10.68
C SER A 68 3.31 -19.53 9.26
N PHE A 69 3.91 -18.36 9.05
CA PHE A 69 4.13 -17.77 7.72
C PHE A 69 5.60 -17.70 7.28
N ARG A 70 6.54 -18.29 8.04
CA ARG A 70 7.99 -18.12 7.79
C ARG A 70 8.63 -19.14 6.84
N THR A 71 7.81 -19.89 6.11
CA THR A 71 8.22 -20.87 5.08
C THR A 71 7.18 -21.05 3.96
N LEU A 72 6.24 -20.11 3.79
CA LEU A 72 5.65 -19.96 2.45
C LEU A 72 6.76 -19.37 1.58
N ASP A 73 7.06 -20.05 0.48
CA ASP A 73 8.31 -19.91 -0.27
C ASP A 73 8.71 -18.44 -0.42
N CYS A 74 9.95 -18.12 -0.05
CA CYS A 74 10.54 -16.77 -0.22
C CYS A 74 10.27 -16.18 -1.63
N PHE A 75 10.09 -17.07 -2.60
CA PHE A 75 9.66 -16.76 -3.96
C PHE A 75 8.20 -16.29 -4.06
N GLU A 76 7.25 -17.00 -3.45
CA GLU A 76 5.81 -16.69 -3.48
C GLU A 76 5.53 -15.32 -2.81
N ALA A 77 6.10 -15.10 -1.62
CA ALA A 77 6.00 -13.81 -0.95
C ALA A 77 6.65 -12.67 -1.76
N ALA A 78 7.77 -12.93 -2.44
CA ALA A 78 8.43 -11.92 -3.25
C ALA A 78 7.63 -11.53 -4.50
N VAL A 79 6.98 -12.50 -5.14
CA VAL A 79 6.05 -12.24 -6.25
C VAL A 79 4.90 -11.37 -5.76
N LEU A 80 4.30 -11.69 -4.62
CA LEU A 80 3.15 -10.96 -4.07
C LEU A 80 3.49 -9.50 -3.73
N ILE A 81 4.61 -9.26 -3.04
CA ILE A 81 5.06 -7.90 -2.71
C ILE A 81 5.33 -7.09 -3.98
N SER A 82 5.88 -7.70 -5.02
CA SER A 82 6.12 -7.01 -6.30
C SER A 82 4.81 -6.60 -7.01
N VAL A 83 3.79 -7.47 -6.97
CA VAL A 83 2.47 -7.20 -7.56
C VAL A 83 1.78 -6.07 -6.81
N ILE A 84 1.80 -6.11 -5.47
CA ILE A 84 1.24 -5.06 -4.63
C ILE A 84 1.95 -3.73 -4.90
N GLY A 85 3.29 -3.71 -4.90
CA GLY A 85 4.07 -2.50 -5.17
C GLY A 85 3.85 -1.94 -6.58
N PHE A 86 3.69 -2.81 -7.59
CA PHE A 86 3.36 -2.40 -8.95
C PHE A 86 1.96 -1.77 -9.03
N VAL A 87 0.96 -2.42 -8.41
CA VAL A 87 -0.41 -1.91 -8.31
C VAL A 87 -0.43 -0.54 -7.63
N GLU A 88 0.20 -0.40 -6.47
CA GLU A 88 0.30 0.87 -5.73
C GLU A 88 0.95 1.97 -6.56
N THR A 89 2.04 1.65 -7.27
CA THR A 89 2.73 2.60 -8.15
C THR A 89 1.82 3.12 -9.26
N ILE A 90 1.01 2.25 -9.87
CA ILE A 90 0.01 2.66 -10.86
C ILE A 90 -1.04 3.59 -10.23
N VAL A 91 -1.54 3.26 -9.03
CA VAL A 91 -2.55 4.08 -8.33
C VAL A 91 -2.03 5.48 -8.06
N VAL A 92 -0.84 5.57 -7.48
CA VAL A 92 -0.22 6.85 -7.11
C VAL A 92 0.00 7.68 -8.36
N THR A 93 0.53 7.06 -9.42
CA THR A 93 0.75 7.73 -10.71
C THR A 93 -0.55 8.28 -11.29
N LYS A 94 -1.63 7.50 -11.30
CA LYS A 94 -2.94 7.95 -11.79
C LYS A 94 -3.58 9.03 -10.93
N THR A 95 -3.48 8.90 -9.62
CA THR A 95 -4.04 9.87 -8.67
C THR A 95 -3.32 11.21 -8.80
N TYR A 96 -1.99 11.17 -8.90
CA TYR A 96 -1.16 12.36 -9.11
C TYR A 96 -1.43 13.02 -10.47
N ALA A 97 -1.53 12.22 -11.54
CA ALA A 97 -1.86 12.73 -12.88
C ALA A 97 -3.25 13.38 -12.94
N THR A 98 -4.27 12.77 -12.33
CA THR A 98 -5.63 13.32 -12.29
C THR A 98 -5.70 14.62 -11.48
N LYS A 99 -5.02 14.68 -10.32
CA LYS A 99 -5.04 15.85 -9.43
C LYS A 99 -4.45 17.10 -10.08
N HIS A 100 -3.39 16.95 -10.86
CA HIS A 100 -2.71 18.06 -11.53
C HIS A 100 -3.10 18.22 -13.02
N ASN A 101 -4.14 17.51 -13.48
CA ASN A 101 -4.56 17.50 -14.88
C ASN A 101 -3.40 17.27 -15.87
N TYR A 102 -2.39 16.47 -15.49
CA TYR A 102 -1.36 16.04 -16.43
C TYR A 102 -2.02 15.03 -17.36
N ALA A 103 -2.12 15.33 -18.66
CA ALA A 103 -2.32 14.27 -19.63
C ALA A 103 -1.10 13.34 -19.47
N ALA A 104 -1.32 12.03 -19.28
CA ALA A 104 -0.27 11.04 -19.07
C ALA A 104 0.75 10.91 -20.23
N SER A 105 0.65 11.80 -21.22
CA SER A 105 1.62 12.06 -22.26
C SER A 105 1.30 13.46 -22.81
N THR A 106 2.29 14.33 -23.04
CA THR A 106 2.18 15.67 -23.69
C THR A 106 1.71 16.89 -22.88
N LYS A 107 2.40 17.23 -21.77
CA LYS A 107 2.51 18.64 -21.34
C LYS A 107 3.99 19.00 -21.22
N LEU A 108 4.38 20.08 -21.91
CA LEU A 108 5.67 20.79 -22.03
C LEU A 108 6.95 20.13 -21.43
N PRO A 109 8.07 20.04 -22.19
CA PRO A 109 9.31 19.37 -21.77
C PRO A 109 9.90 19.89 -20.44
N ILE A 110 9.59 21.13 -20.07
CA ILE A 110 10.04 21.78 -18.81
C ILE A 110 9.44 21.12 -17.55
N SER A 111 8.21 20.59 -17.63
CA SER A 111 7.53 20.01 -16.45
C SER A 111 8.21 18.72 -15.95
N TRP A 112 8.57 17.82 -16.88
CA TRP A 112 9.29 16.57 -16.62
C TRP A 112 10.66 16.81 -15.98
N PHE A 113 11.34 17.86 -16.40
CA PHE A 113 12.63 18.25 -15.85
C PHE A 113 12.48 18.71 -14.39
N GLN A 114 11.46 19.53 -14.11
CA GLN A 114 11.19 20.02 -12.76
C GLN A 114 10.76 18.90 -11.81
N ASP A 115 9.90 17.97 -12.25
CA ASP A 115 9.48 16.82 -11.44
C ASP A 115 10.64 15.87 -11.11
N SER A 116 11.55 15.66 -12.07
CA SER A 116 12.76 14.84 -11.86
C SER A 116 13.68 15.49 -10.82
N ILE A 117 13.90 16.80 -10.91
CA ILE A 117 14.69 17.55 -9.94
C ILE A 117 14.06 17.51 -8.54
N ILE A 118 12.74 17.75 -8.43
CA ILE A 118 12.04 17.69 -7.13
C ILE A 118 12.20 16.31 -6.49
N ARG A 119 12.05 15.24 -7.28
CA ARG A 119 12.23 13.86 -6.80
C ARG A 119 13.66 13.59 -6.36
N ALA A 120 14.65 14.07 -7.12
CA ALA A 120 16.07 13.91 -6.79
C ALA A 120 16.44 14.66 -5.51
N ILE A 121 15.96 15.91 -5.34
CA ILE A 121 16.16 16.70 -4.13
C ILE A 121 15.49 16.04 -2.92
N ASN A 122 14.26 15.56 -3.06
CA ASN A 122 13.57 14.89 -1.95
C ASN A 122 14.30 13.59 -1.55
N ALA A 123 14.76 12.81 -2.53
CA ALA A 123 15.52 11.59 -2.28
C ALA A 123 16.87 11.88 -1.59
N SER A 124 17.60 12.91 -2.03
CA SER A 124 18.87 13.30 -1.40
C SER A 124 18.68 13.86 0.01
N LEU A 125 17.61 14.63 0.24
CA LEU A 125 17.24 15.09 1.58
C LEU A 125 16.89 13.93 2.51
N VAL A 126 16.06 12.98 2.06
CA VAL A 126 15.74 11.77 2.84
C VAL A 126 17.02 10.98 3.16
N LEU A 127 17.91 10.81 2.18
CA LEU A 127 19.19 10.14 2.40
C LEU A 127 20.05 10.86 3.46
N LEU A 128 20.10 12.20 3.41
CA LEU A 128 20.81 13.01 4.39
C LEU A 128 20.20 12.87 5.79
N TYR A 129 18.87 12.89 5.92
CA TYR A 129 18.17 12.63 7.17
C TYR A 129 18.48 11.23 7.72
N LEU A 130 18.51 10.21 6.87
CA LEU A 130 18.85 8.85 7.28
C LEU A 130 20.31 8.69 7.71
N LEU A 131 21.25 9.45 7.14
CA LEU A 131 22.67 9.36 7.53
C LEU A 131 23.00 10.13 8.81
N PHE A 132 22.38 11.30 9.02
CA PHE A 132 22.72 12.18 10.14
C PHE A 132 21.73 12.06 11.32
N LEU A 133 20.44 11.89 11.05
CA LEU A 133 19.38 11.94 12.07
C LEU A 133 18.97 10.56 12.60
N LEU A 134 19.39 9.47 11.95
CA LEU A 134 19.07 8.11 12.39
C LEU A 134 19.63 7.80 13.78
N GLY A 135 20.78 8.38 14.14
CA GLY A 135 21.32 8.31 15.50
C GLY A 135 20.43 9.00 16.54
N ALA A 136 19.77 10.11 16.19
CA ALA A 136 18.87 10.82 17.10
C ALA A 136 17.57 10.04 17.37
N PHE A 137 17.12 9.22 16.42
CA PHE A 137 15.94 8.34 16.60
C PHE A 137 16.19 7.15 17.54
N TYR A 138 17.44 6.87 17.94
CA TYR A 138 17.75 5.75 18.84
C TYR A 138 17.09 5.90 20.22
N CYS A 139 16.97 7.13 20.74
CA CYS A 139 16.29 7.39 22.01
C CYS A 139 14.77 7.51 21.88
N LEU A 140 14.19 7.42 20.67
CA LEU A 140 12.76 7.66 20.50
C LEU A 140 11.97 6.44 20.98
N PRO A 141 11.06 6.59 21.96
CA PRO A 141 10.31 5.45 22.49
C PRO A 141 9.35 4.92 21.41
N LYS A 142 9.28 3.59 21.25
CA LYS A 142 8.43 2.90 20.25
C LYS A 142 6.98 3.43 20.18
N PRO A 143 6.29 3.78 21.29
CA PRO A 143 4.95 4.35 21.24
C PRO A 143 4.83 5.67 20.46
N VAL A 144 5.89 6.49 20.42
CA VAL A 144 5.89 7.75 19.66
C VAL A 144 5.91 7.47 18.16
N LEU A 145 6.70 6.49 17.72
CA LEU A 145 6.70 6.08 16.31
C LEU A 145 5.33 5.52 15.90
N ALA A 146 4.73 4.69 16.76
CA ALA A 146 3.39 4.14 16.53
C ALA A 146 2.31 5.23 16.47
N ALA A 147 2.40 6.26 17.31
CA ALA A 147 1.49 7.40 17.26
C ALA A 147 1.59 8.16 15.93
N ILE A 148 2.80 8.39 15.41
CA ILE A 148 3.01 9.06 14.11
C ILE A 148 2.40 8.24 12.97
N VAL A 149 2.62 6.92 12.96
CA VAL A 149 2.04 6.02 11.95
C VAL A 149 0.51 5.97 12.06
N THR A 150 -0.04 6.02 13.27
CA THR A 150 -1.49 6.06 13.50
C THR A 150 -2.12 7.33 12.92
N VAL A 151 -1.49 8.50 13.12
CA VAL A 151 -1.97 9.76 12.53
C VAL A 151 -1.95 9.70 10.99
N ALA A 152 -0.91 9.10 10.40
CA ALA A 152 -0.84 8.87 8.96
C ALA A 152 -1.95 7.92 8.48
N ALA A 153 -2.22 6.84 9.21
CA ALA A 153 -3.28 5.88 8.89
C ALA A 153 -4.69 6.53 8.94
N ILE A 154 -4.95 7.36 9.95
CA ILE A 154 -6.20 8.14 10.06
C ILE A 154 -6.35 9.06 8.85
N SER A 155 -5.27 9.70 8.40
CA SER A 155 -5.28 10.58 7.22
C SER A 155 -5.59 9.83 5.92
N LEU A 156 -5.26 8.54 5.84
CA LEU A 156 -5.65 7.67 4.72
C LEU A 156 -7.13 7.30 4.80
N LEU A 157 -7.66 7.04 6.00
CA LEU A 157 -9.05 6.63 6.21
C LEU A 157 -10.05 7.79 5.99
N ASP A 158 -9.67 9.03 6.28
CA ASP A 158 -10.55 10.21 6.23
C ASP A 158 -11.23 10.41 4.86
N LYS A 159 -10.60 9.94 3.78
CA LYS A 159 -11.14 10.04 2.40
C LYS A 159 -12.15 8.94 2.05
N PHE A 160 -12.12 7.81 2.76
CA PHE A 160 -12.96 6.65 2.49
C PHE A 160 -14.48 6.88 2.63
N PRO A 161 -15.00 7.53 3.69
CA PRO A 161 -16.45 7.69 3.85
C PRO A 161 -17.09 8.55 2.76
N HIS A 162 -16.38 9.59 2.31
CA HIS A 162 -16.83 10.43 1.20
C HIS A 162 -16.91 9.63 -0.11
N ASP A 163 -15.91 8.79 -0.38
CA ASP A 163 -15.88 7.93 -1.56
C ASP A 163 -16.99 6.85 -1.54
N LEU A 164 -17.29 6.30 -0.35
CA LEU A 164 -18.35 5.31 -0.17
C LEU A 164 -19.75 5.91 -0.40
N TYR A 165 -20.00 7.11 0.15
CA TYR A 165 -21.27 7.82 -0.04
C TYR A 165 -21.53 8.16 -1.51
N PHE A 166 -20.50 8.62 -2.21
CA PHE A 166 -20.59 8.93 -3.64
C PHE A 166 -20.92 7.68 -4.48
N MET A 167 -20.24 6.55 -4.23
CA MET A 167 -20.49 5.29 -4.93
C MET A 167 -21.89 4.73 -4.65
N HIS A 168 -22.36 4.82 -3.42
CA HIS A 168 -23.71 4.40 -3.07
C HIS A 168 -24.78 5.27 -3.76
N LYS A 169 -24.54 6.60 -3.84
CA LYS A 169 -25.44 7.54 -4.52
C LYS A 169 -25.61 7.26 -6.02
N ILE A 170 -24.55 6.79 -6.69
CA ILE A 170 -24.57 6.49 -8.14
C ILE A 170 -25.15 5.09 -8.42
N LYS A 171 -25.52 4.33 -7.37
CA LYS A 171 -26.00 2.93 -7.48
C LYS A 171 -25.02 2.03 -8.26
N ALA A 172 -23.72 2.24 -8.07
CA ALA A 172 -22.68 1.40 -8.66
C ALA A 172 -22.53 0.10 -7.86
N TRP A 173 -23.55 -0.76 -7.87
CA TRP A 173 -23.62 -1.98 -7.04
C TRP A 173 -22.45 -2.94 -7.28
N LYS A 174 -21.97 -3.06 -8.52
CA LYS A 174 -20.82 -3.91 -8.86
C LYS A 174 -19.52 -3.40 -8.26
N ASP A 175 -19.23 -2.11 -8.39
CA ASP A 175 -18.05 -1.47 -7.79
C ASP A 175 -18.12 -1.44 -6.26
N PHE A 176 -19.31 -1.25 -5.71
CA PHE A 176 -19.54 -1.31 -4.27
C PHE A 176 -19.28 -2.73 -3.71
N ALA A 177 -19.76 -3.76 -4.41
CA ALA A 177 -19.50 -5.16 -4.05
C ALA A 177 -18.00 -5.50 -4.16
N LEU A 178 -17.32 -5.03 -5.22
CA LEU A 178 -15.86 -5.15 -5.36
C LEU A 178 -15.13 -4.53 -4.17
N LEU A 179 -15.45 -3.28 -3.82
CA LEU A 179 -14.83 -2.56 -2.71
C LEU A 179 -15.00 -3.31 -1.39
N PHE A 180 -16.22 -3.74 -1.09
CA PHE A 180 -16.51 -4.47 0.15
C PHE A 180 -15.85 -5.85 0.17
N SER A 181 -15.87 -6.56 -0.96
CA SER A 181 -15.21 -7.86 -1.09
C SER A 181 -13.70 -7.73 -0.87
N THR A 182 -13.05 -6.75 -1.50
CA THR A 182 -11.62 -6.49 -1.30
C THR A 182 -11.31 -6.14 0.14
N PHE A 183 -12.09 -5.22 0.73
CA PHE A 183 -11.89 -4.77 2.09
C PHE A 183 -11.92 -5.93 3.10
N PHE A 184 -12.96 -6.76 3.05
CA PHE A 184 -13.09 -7.90 3.96
C PHE A 184 -12.09 -9.01 3.66
N SER A 185 -11.81 -9.29 2.37
CA SER A 185 -10.81 -10.29 1.98
C SER A 185 -9.42 -9.94 2.54
N THR A 186 -9.03 -8.67 2.45
CA THR A 186 -7.75 -8.18 2.99
C THR A 186 -7.68 -8.24 4.52
N ILE A 187 -8.79 -7.97 5.22
CA ILE A 187 -8.83 -8.04 6.70
C ILE A 187 -8.81 -9.47 7.22
N PHE A 188 -9.54 -10.40 6.59
CA PHE A 188 -9.76 -11.74 7.15
C PHE A 188 -8.75 -12.80 6.70
N ILE A 189 -8.22 -12.72 5.47
CA ILE A 189 -7.41 -13.79 4.89
C ILE A 189 -5.91 -13.48 5.02
N SER A 190 -5.51 -12.31 4.55
CA SER A 190 -4.18 -11.69 4.65
C SER A 190 -4.10 -10.60 3.57
N ILE A 191 -3.16 -9.67 3.73
CA ILE A 191 -2.90 -8.65 2.71
C ILE A 191 -2.47 -9.29 1.39
N GLU A 192 -1.64 -10.34 1.41
CA GLU A 192 -1.17 -10.94 0.17
C GLU A 192 -2.30 -11.61 -0.62
N TYR A 193 -3.03 -12.54 0.01
CA TYR A 193 -4.13 -13.25 -0.65
C TYR A 193 -5.33 -12.34 -0.95
N GLY A 194 -5.61 -11.35 -0.09
CA GLY A 194 -6.69 -10.39 -0.30
C GLY A 194 -6.51 -9.60 -1.60
N THR A 195 -5.26 -9.24 -1.94
CA THR A 195 -4.95 -8.55 -3.21
C THR A 195 -5.14 -9.45 -4.43
N LEU A 196 -4.69 -10.70 -4.38
CA LEU A 196 -4.89 -11.67 -5.47
C LEU A 196 -6.37 -11.92 -5.77
N ILE A 197 -7.16 -12.19 -4.73
CA ILE A 197 -8.61 -12.44 -4.85
C ILE A 197 -9.29 -11.21 -5.46
N SER A 198 -8.90 -10.02 -5.03
CA SER A 198 -9.46 -8.77 -5.54
C SER A 198 -9.13 -8.55 -7.02
N ILE A 199 -7.89 -8.79 -7.43
CA ILE A 199 -7.48 -8.69 -8.84
C ILE A 199 -8.24 -9.70 -9.70
N ALA A 200 -8.37 -10.95 -9.24
CA ALA A 200 -9.13 -11.98 -9.94
C ALA A 200 -10.62 -11.60 -10.09
N LEU A 201 -11.23 -11.07 -9.03
CA LEU A 201 -12.64 -10.65 -9.04
C LEU A 201 -12.86 -9.42 -9.93
N SER A 202 -11.91 -8.47 -9.94
CA SER A 202 -11.93 -7.30 -10.84
C SER A 202 -11.83 -7.72 -12.31
N LEU A 203 -11.00 -8.73 -12.61
CA LEU A 203 -10.91 -9.31 -13.95
C LEU A 203 -12.23 -9.97 -14.38
N MET A 204 -12.87 -10.75 -13.50
CA MET A 204 -14.14 -11.40 -13.83
C MET A 204 -15.30 -10.42 -14.05
N LEU A 205 -15.27 -9.26 -13.39
CA LEU A 205 -16.29 -8.22 -13.60
C LEU A 205 -16.02 -7.31 -14.81
N ALA A 206 -14.77 -7.28 -15.30
CA ALA A 206 -14.36 -6.50 -16.46
C ALA A 206 -14.61 -7.19 -17.80
N VAL A 207 -14.72 -8.53 -17.79
CA VAL A 207 -15.20 -9.37 -18.91
C VAL A 207 -16.72 -9.44 -18.90
#